data_AF-A0A401R250-F1
#
_entry.id   AF-A0A401R250-F1
#
_cell.length_a   1.000
_cell.length_b   1.000
_cell.length_c   1.000
_cell.angle_alpha   90.00
_cell.angle_beta   90.00
_cell.angle_gamma   90.00
#
_symmetry.space_group_name_H-M   'P 1'
#
loop_
_entity.id
_entity.type
_entity.pdbx_description
1 polymer ?
#
loop_
_entity_poly.entity_id
_entity_poly.type
_entity_poly.pdbx_seq_one_letter_code
_entity_poly.pdbx_strand_id
1 'polypeptide(L)' 'MTTETPCWAKSSYSNNGGDCIEWAPAHAVATGEFLVRDSKVPNGPHLNLSGNAFAGLVAFAKAHD' A
#
# COMPACT_ATOMS: atom_id res chain seq x y z
N MET A 1 -14.35 -19.67 -2.51
CA MET A 1 -14.18 -18.24 -2.16
C MET A 1 -13.27 -17.65 -3.20
N THR A 2 -13.80 -16.81 -4.09
CA THR A 2 -13.01 -16.18 -5.14
C THR A 2 -12.29 -15.01 -4.50
N THR A 3 -11.02 -15.19 -4.16
CA THR A 3 -10.15 -14.09 -3.72
C THR A 3 -10.02 -13.16 -4.91
N GLU A 4 -10.81 -12.08 -4.94
CA GLU A 4 -10.60 -11.03 -5.93
C GLU A 4 -9.19 -10.48 -5.71
N THR A 5 -8.35 -10.61 -6.74
CA THR A 5 -6.99 -10.10 -6.70
C THR A 5 -7.05 -8.61 -6.35
N PRO A 6 -6.34 -8.14 -5.31
CA PRO A 6 -6.37 -6.74 -4.94
C PRO A 6 -6.03 -5.86 -6.14
N CYS A 7 -6.86 -4.85 -6.42
CA CYS A 7 -6.59 -3.89 -7.47
C CYS A 7 -5.52 -2.90 -6.98
N TRP A 8 -4.28 -3.07 -7.44
CA TRP A 8 -3.14 -2.27 -7.02
C TRP A 8 -3.06 -0.93 -7.77
N ALA A 9 -2.97 0.16 -7.02
CA ALA A 9 -2.74 1.51 -7.51
C ALA A 9 -1.31 1.95 -7.17
N LYS A 10 -0.57 2.40 -8.18
CA LYS A 10 0.81 2.90 -8.02
C LYS A 10 0.80 4.32 -7.48
N SER A 11 1.71 4.61 -6.55
CA SER A 11 1.92 5.99 -6.07
C SER A 11 2.41 6.89 -7.20
N SER A 12 1.93 8.14 -7.24
CA SER A 12 2.39 9.16 -8.18
C SER A 12 3.87 9.51 -8.01
N TYR A 13 4.44 9.25 -6.82
CA TYR A 13 5.85 9.47 -6.52
C TYR A 13 6.74 8.32 -7.03
N SER A 14 6.16 7.20 -7.47
CA SER A 14 6.90 6.02 -7.95
C SER A 14 7.41 6.13 -9.40
N ASN A 15 7.61 7.35 -9.91
CA ASN A 15 7.94 7.61 -11.33
C ASN A 15 9.44 7.89 -11.59
N ASN A 16 10.25 8.08 -10.54
CA ASN A 16 11.62 8.61 -10.68
C ASN A 16 12.76 7.61 -10.36
N GLY A 17 12.50 6.30 -10.53
CA GLY A 17 13.56 5.27 -10.54
C GLY A 17 14.01 4.71 -9.19
N GLY A 18 13.58 5.28 -8.06
CA GLY A 18 13.88 4.79 -6.72
C GLY A 18 12.69 4.12 -6.05
N ASP A 19 11.63 4.91 -5.83
CA ASP A 19 10.47 4.51 -5.05
C ASP A 19 9.47 3.73 -5.90
N CYS A 20 9.04 2.58 -5.39
CA CYS A 20 8.25 1.60 -6.13
C CYS A 20 7.12 1.11 -5.25
N ILE A 21 6.24 2.01 -4.82
CA ILE A 21 5.16 1.67 -3.89
C ILE A 21 3.81 1.58 -4.61
N GLU A 22 3.06 0.53 -4.28
CA GLU A 22 1.67 0.28 -4.67
C GLU A 22 0.81 0.00 -3.43
N TRP A 23 -0.48 0.36 -3.51
CA TRP A 23 -1.48 0.06 -2.47
C TRP A 23 -2.81 -0.35 -3.08
N ALA A 24 -3.70 -0.99 -2.31
CA ALA A 24 -4.99 -1.50 -2.81
C ALA A 24 -6.19 -0.68 -2.28
N PRO A 25 -6.60 0.42 -2.96
CA PRO A 25 -7.66 1.31 -2.46
C PRO A 25 -9.03 0.61 -2.35
N ALA A 26 -9.40 -0.21 -3.33
CA ALA A 26 -10.69 -0.91 -3.32
C ALA A 26 -10.78 -1.90 -2.15
N HIS A 27 -9.67 -2.59 -1.83
CA HIS A 27 -9.58 -3.47 -0.66
C HIS A 27 -9.74 -2.66 0.63
N ALA A 28 -9.01 -1.55 0.76
CA ALA A 28 -9.08 -0.70 1.95
C ALA A 28 -10.50 -0.15 2.22
N VAL A 29 -11.23 0.24 1.17
CA VAL A 29 -12.62 0.68 1.30
C VAL A 29 -13.54 -0.47 1.72
N ALA A 30 -13.33 -1.68 1.20
CA ALA A 30 -14.19 -2.83 1.47
C ALA A 30 -13.94 -3.46 2.85
N THR A 31 -12.69 -3.48 3.33
CA THR A 31 -12.29 -4.26 4.52
C THR A 31 -11.77 -3.40 5.67
N GLY A 32 -11.38 -2.15 5.41
CA GLY A 32 -10.64 -1.31 6.37
C GLY A 32 -9.16 -1.68 6.52
N GLU A 33 -8.65 -2.60 5.70
CA GLU A 33 -7.25 -3.03 5.69
C GLU A 33 -6.47 -2.33 4.58
N PHE A 34 -5.31 -1.79 4.93
CA PHE A 34 -4.43 -1.09 4.02
C PHE A 34 -3.29 -2.00 3.59
N LEU A 35 -3.40 -2.54 2.38
CA LEU A 35 -2.34 -3.32 1.76
C LEU A 35 -1.35 -2.40 1.05
N VAL A 36 -0.06 -2.51 1.38
CA VAL A 36 1.03 -1.74 0.76
C VAL A 36 2.15 -2.68 0.35
N ARG A 37 2.65 -2.56 -0.89
CA ARG A 37 3.72 -3.43 -1.42
C ARG A 37 4.74 -2.65 -2.24
N ASP A 38 5.87 -3.30 -2.47
CA ASP A 38 6.84 -2.89 -3.47
C ASP A 38 6.42 -3.41 -4.86
N SER A 39 6.23 -2.51 -5.82
CA SER A 39 5.88 -2.84 -7.20
C SER A 39 6.98 -3.62 -7.94
N LYS A 40 8.24 -3.55 -7.49
CA LYS A 40 9.36 -4.35 -8.04
C LYS A 40 9.29 -5.81 -7.61
N VAL A 41 8.58 -6.12 -6.52
CA VAL A 41 8.45 -7.49 -5.99
C VAL A 41 6.96 -7.87 -5.86
N PRO A 42 6.20 -7.95 -6.97
CA PRO A 42 4.74 -8.10 -6.92
C PRO A 42 4.26 -9.42 -6.30
N ASN A 43 5.10 -10.45 -6.30
CA ASN A 43 4.86 -11.75 -5.67
C ASN A 43 5.49 -11.86 -4.27
N GLY A 44 6.12 -10.80 -3.79
CA GLY A 44 6.71 -10.72 -2.45
C GLY A 44 5.67 -10.44 -1.37
N PRO A 45 6.09 -10.41 -0.10
CA PRO A 45 5.22 -10.03 0.99
C PRO A 45 4.77 -8.58 0.86
N HIS A 46 3.53 -8.31 1.26
CA HIS A 46 3.00 -6.96 1.42
C HIS A 46 2.70 -6.68 2.90
N LEU A 47 2.69 -5.40 3.25
CA LEU A 47 2.20 -4.97 4.54
C LEU A 47 0.67 -5.05 4.53
N ASN A 48 0.09 -5.62 5.58
CA ASN A 48 -1.33 -5.51 5.88
C ASN A 48 -1.49 -4.69 7.17
N LEU A 49 -2.05 -3.49 7.04
CA LEU A 49 -2.15 -2.53 8.12
C LEU A 49 -3.62 -2.25 8.44
N SER A 50 -3.94 -2.13 9.73
CA SER A 50 -5.22 -1.53 10.14
C SER A 50 -5.25 -0.04 9.79
N GLY A 51 -6.44 0.56 9.71
CA GLY A 51 -6.57 2.00 9.47
C GLY A 51 -5.76 2.87 10.44
N ASN A 52 -5.71 2.51 11.73
CA ASN A 52 -4.89 3.23 12.72
C ASN A 52 -3.39 3.07 12.48
N ALA A 53 -2.94 1.85 12.12
CA ALA A 53 -1.53 1.61 11.81
C ALA A 53 -1.09 2.35 10.55
N PHE A 54 -1.95 2.40 9.52
CA PHE A 54 -1.70 3.18 8.30
C PHE A 54 -1.63 4.68 8.60
N ALA A 55 -2.57 5.22 9.40
CA ALA A 55 -2.51 6.62 9.83
C ALA A 55 -1.22 6.94 10.60
N GLY A 56 -0.79 6.05 11.49
CA GLY A 56 0.49 6.17 12.21
C GLY A 56 1.70 6.15 11.26
N LEU A 57 1.72 5.25 10.27
CA LEU A 57 2.75 5.20 9.24
C LEU A 57 2.84 6.50 8.45
N VAL A 58 1.70 7.07 8.04
CA VAL A 58 1.65 8.35 7.32
C VAL A 58 2.15 9.50 8.18
N ALA A 59 1.78 9.53 9.47
CA ALA A 59 2.26 10.54 10.39
C ALA A 59 3.78 10.44 10.61
N PHE A 60 4.30 9.22 10.74
CA PHE A 60 5.75 8.95 10.83
C PHE A 60 6.48 9.41 9.56
N ALA A 61 6.00 9.03 8.37
CA ALA A 61 6.62 9.42 7.11
C ALA A 61 6.70 10.94 6.94
N LYS A 62 5.62 11.67 7.29
CA LYS A 62 5.59 13.14 7.25
C LYS A 62 6.57 13.82 8.22
N ALA A 63 6.93 13.17 9.31
CA ALA A 63 7.84 13.73 10.31
C ALA A 63 9.32 13.53 9.93
N HIS A 64 9.59 12.72 8.91
CA HIS A 64 10.93 12.29 8.50
C HIS A 64 11.19 12.53 7.00
N ASP A 65 10.41 13.40 6.36
CA ASP A 65 10.63 13.94 5.00
C ASP A 65 11.57 15.17 5.05
#